data_AF-A0A550GDW3-F1
#
_entry.id   AF-A0A550GDW3-F1
#
_cell.length_a   1.000
_cell.length_b   1.000
_cell.length_c   1.000
_cell.angle_alpha   90.00
_cell.angle_beta   90.00
_cell.angle_gamma   90.00
#
_symmetry.space_group_name_H-M   'P 1'
#
loop_
_entity.id
_entity.type
_entity.pdbx_description
1 polymer ?
#
loop_
_entity_poly.entity_id
_entity_poly.type
_entity_poly.pdbx_seq_one_letter_code
_entity_poly.pdbx_strand_id
1 'polypeptide(L)'
;MGFFIMLGVMVGIGINQPRGTSIKTWCYGYLAISVVFDVLVVLALLFQISWLTELLLGISAGAATGLAIHVAHHISEVGEHGKGSGNNKPKGIFGF
;
A
#
# COMPACT_ATOMS: atom_id res chain seq x y z
N MET A 1 -0.10 -12.57 -13.34
CA MET A 1 1.06 -12.84 -12.46
C MET A 1 1.37 -11.69 -11.50
N GLY A 2 1.52 -10.45 -11.96
CA GLY A 2 1.86 -9.29 -11.11
C GLY A 2 0.96 -9.08 -9.89
N PHE A 3 -0.34 -9.35 -10.02
CA PHE A 3 -1.32 -9.28 -8.93
C PHE A 3 -0.95 -10.17 -7.73
N PHE A 4 -0.68 -11.46 -7.98
CA PHE A 4 -0.33 -12.40 -6.91
C PHE A 4 1.03 -12.09 -6.29
N ILE A 5 1.97 -11.57 -7.08
CA ILE A 5 3.28 -11.13 -6.59
C ILE A 5 3.10 -9.97 -5.60
N MET A 6 2.33 -8.94 -5.98
CA MET A 6 2.12 -7.78 -5.10
C MET A 6 1.30 -8.14 -3.86
N LEU A 7 0.28 -9.00 -4.01
CA LEU A 7 -0.49 -9.50 -2.88
C LEU A 7 0.40 -10.27 -1.89
N GLY A 8 1.27 -11.15 -2.39
CA GLY A 8 2.23 -11.87 -1.56
C GLY A 8 3.21 -10.96 -0.82
N VAL A 9 3.73 -9.92 -1.49
CA VAL A 9 4.61 -8.91 -0.88
C VAL A 9 3.89 -8.13 0.23
N MET A 10 2.66 -7.69 -0.01
CA MET A 10 1.88 -6.97 1.01
C MET A 10 1.55 -7.85 2.23
N VAL A 11 1.22 -9.12 2.01
CA VAL A 11 0.98 -10.09 3.09
C VAL A 11 2.27 -10.35 3.87
N GLY A 12 3.41 -10.50 3.20
CA GLY A 12 4.69 -10.83 3.83
C GLY A 12 5.35 -9.67 4.59
N ILE A 13 5.30 -8.46 4.06
CA ILE A 13 5.93 -7.27 4.69
C ILE A 13 5.04 -6.69 5.80
N GLY A 14 3.73 -6.87 5.71
CA GLY A 14 2.75 -6.21 6.56
C GLY A 14 2.43 -4.81 6.02
N ILE A 15 1.16 -4.43 6.10
CA ILE A 15 0.67 -3.24 5.41
C ILE A 15 1.03 -1.99 6.23
N ASN A 16 2.03 -1.26 5.73
CA ASN A 16 2.26 0.17 5.94
C ASN A 16 2.72 0.68 7.33
N GLN A 17 3.19 -0.15 8.27
CA GLN A 17 3.82 0.38 9.49
C GLN A 17 5.34 0.61 9.29
N PRO A 18 5.87 1.81 9.61
CA PRO A 18 7.31 2.07 9.55
C PRO A 18 8.01 1.30 10.68
N ARG A 19 8.44 0.08 10.39
CA ARG A 19 9.28 -0.70 11.30
C ARG A 19 10.69 -0.09 11.32
N GLY A 20 10.93 0.82 12.26
CA GLY A 20 12.28 1.26 12.64
C GLY A 20 12.88 2.43 11.85
N THR A 21 12.08 3.19 11.09
CA THR A 21 12.56 4.31 10.24
C THR A 21 11.68 5.54 10.38
N SER A 22 12.23 6.74 10.23
CA SER A 22 11.47 8.00 10.33
C SER A 22 10.39 8.12 9.24
N ILE A 23 9.25 8.70 9.60
CA ILE A 23 8.11 8.97 8.69
C ILE A 23 8.53 9.73 7.43
N LYS A 24 9.50 10.66 7.56
CA LYS A 24 10.03 11.45 6.44
C LYS A 24 10.77 10.58 5.43
N THR A 25 11.62 9.67 5.90
CA THR A 25 12.36 8.73 5.05
C THR A 25 11.41 7.77 4.33
N TRP A 26 10.35 7.32 5.02
CA TRP A 26 9.31 6.49 4.42
C TRP A 26 8.54 7.21 3.31
N CYS A 27 8.17 8.47 3.54
CA CYS A 27 7.49 9.29 2.54
C CYS A 27 8.36 9.49 1.29
N TYR A 28 9.64 9.84 1.46
CA TYR A 28 10.57 9.95 0.34
C TYR A 28 10.80 8.62 -0.38
N GLY A 29 10.83 7.50 0.35
CA GLY A 29 10.92 6.17 -0.24
C GLY A 29 9.72 5.84 -1.12
N TYR A 30 8.50 6.08 -0.63
CA TYR A 30 7.29 5.86 -1.42
C TYR A 30 7.20 6.77 -2.63
N LEU A 31 7.59 8.05 -2.49
CA LEU A 31 7.63 9.00 -3.61
C LEU A 31 8.63 8.54 -4.68
N ALA A 32 9.81 8.07 -4.29
CA ALA A 32 10.78 7.54 -5.24
C ALA A 32 10.24 6.30 -5.97
N ILE A 33 9.60 5.37 -5.24
CA ILE A 33 9.01 4.16 -5.84
C ILE A 33 7.87 4.51 -6.79
N SER A 34 7.00 5.47 -6.44
CA SER A 34 5.90 5.89 -7.30
C SER A 34 6.40 6.50 -8.60
N VAL A 35 7.41 7.37 -8.54
CA VAL A 35 8.00 8.00 -9.73
C VAL A 35 8.63 6.95 -10.65
N VAL A 36 9.35 5.96 -10.10
CA VAL A 36 9.93 4.87 -10.89
C VAL A 36 8.84 4.03 -11.55
N PHE A 37 7.76 3.72 -10.82
CA PHE A 37 6.64 2.98 -11.37
C PHE A 37 5.99 3.72 -12.55
N ASP A 38 5.75 5.02 -12.42
CA ASP A 38 5.16 5.85 -13.48
C ASP A 38 6.04 5.88 -14.74
N VAL A 39 7.35 6.04 -14.58
CA VAL A 39 8.30 6.00 -15.70
C VAL A 39 8.27 4.63 -16.40
N LEU A 40 8.24 3.53 -15.63
CA LEU A 40 8.16 2.18 -16.19
C LEU A 40 6.84 1.95 -16.94
N VAL A 41 5.72 2.48 -16.45
CA VAL A 41 4.43 2.43 -17.15
C VAL A 41 4.50 3.20 -18.47
N VAL A 42 5.03 4.42 -18.47
CA VAL A 42 5.19 5.22 -19.70
C VAL A 42 6.06 4.48 -20.73
N LEU A 43 7.19 3.91 -20.31
CA LEU A 43 8.07 3.14 -21.20
C LEU A 43 7.37 1.88 -21.72
N ALA A 44 6.66 1.14 -20.87
CA ALA A 44 5.93 -0.06 -21.29
C ALA A 44 4.89 0.27 -22.38
N LEU A 45 4.19 1.39 -22.23
CA LEU A 45 3.19 1.87 -23.19
C LEU A 45 3.83 2.38 -24.49
N LEU A 46 4.92 3.16 -24.42
CA LEU A 46 5.59 3.68 -25.61
C LEU A 46 6.23 2.57 -26.46
N PHE A 47 6.85 1.59 -25.82
CA PHE A 47 7.51 0.48 -26.50
C PHE A 47 6.59 -0.73 -26.72
N GLN A 48 5.30 -0.61 -26.37
CA GLN A 48 4.27 -1.66 -26.54
C GLN A 48 4.69 -3.01 -25.94
N ILE A 49 5.37 -2.98 -24.79
CA ILE A 49 5.88 -4.18 -24.13
C ILE A 49 4.73 -4.81 -23.33
N SER A 50 4.02 -5.74 -23.97
CA SER A 50 2.78 -6.34 -23.44
C SER A 50 2.99 -7.01 -22.08
N TRP A 51 4.06 -7.81 -21.92
CA TRP A 51 4.35 -8.48 -20.66
C TRP A 51 4.64 -7.51 -19.50
N LEU A 52 5.37 -6.43 -19.77
CA LEU A 52 5.67 -5.41 -18.77
C LEU A 52 4.40 -4.64 -18.37
N THR A 53 3.53 -4.35 -19.34
CA THR A 53 2.23 -3.71 -19.11
C THR A 53 1.33 -4.58 -18.23
N GLU A 54 1.20 -5.87 -18.53
CA GLU A 54 0.42 -6.82 -17.73
C GLU A 54 0.96 -6.98 -16.30
N LEU A 55 2.29 -6.99 -16.15
CA LEU A 55 2.95 -7.08 -14.86
C LEU A 55 2.67 -5.83 -14.01
N LEU A 56 2.88 -4.63 -14.57
CA LEU A 56 2.65 -3.35 -13.90
C LEU A 56 1.17 -3.17 -13.53
N LEU A 57 0.26 -3.51 -14.44
CA LEU A 57 -1.19 -3.48 -14.20
C LEU A 57 -1.56 -4.43 -13.05
N GLY A 58 -1.01 -5.65 -13.05
CA GLY A 58 -1.22 -6.62 -11.99
C GLY A 58 -0.72 -6.11 -10.64
N ILE A 59 0.49 -5.55 -10.58
CA ILE A 59 1.05 -4.97 -9.35
C ILE A 59 0.15 -3.83 -8.83
N SER A 60 -0.30 -2.93 -9.70
CA SER A 60 -1.20 -1.83 -9.34
C SER A 60 -2.54 -2.35 -8.77
N ALA A 61 -3.16 -3.31 -9.44
CA ALA A 61 -4.40 -3.94 -8.98
C ALA A 61 -4.24 -4.65 -7.63
N GLY A 62 -3.12 -5.35 -7.43
CA GLY A 62 -2.80 -6.02 -6.17
C GLY A 62 -2.57 -5.04 -5.02
N ALA A 63 -1.86 -3.94 -5.29
CA ALA A 63 -1.62 -2.87 -4.33
C ALA A 63 -2.92 -2.19 -3.89
N ALA A 64 -3.79 -1.84 -4.86
CA ALA A 64 -5.09 -1.24 -4.58
C ALA A 64 -6.00 -2.17 -3.77
N THR A 65 -6.03 -3.46 -4.12
CA THR A 65 -6.82 -4.48 -3.41
C THR A 65 -6.31 -4.67 -1.99
N GLY A 66 -4.99 -4.81 -1.81
CA GLY A 66 -4.39 -4.97 -0.49
C GLY A 66 -4.61 -3.74 0.39
N LEU A 67 -4.53 -2.53 -0.17
CA LEU A 67 -4.82 -1.29 0.56
C LEU A 67 -6.30 -1.21 0.95
N ALA A 68 -7.22 -1.60 0.06
CA ALA A 68 -8.64 -1.66 0.37
C ALA A 68 -8.95 -2.64 1.51
N ILE A 69 -8.32 -3.83 1.49
CA ILE A 69 -8.44 -4.82 2.57
C ILE A 69 -7.88 -4.28 3.89
N HIS A 70 -6.72 -3.62 3.86
CA HIS A 70 -6.14 -2.98 5.04
C HIS A 70 -7.04 -1.91 5.65
N VAL A 71 -7.59 -1.03 4.80
CA VAL A 71 -8.52 0.01 5.23
C VAL A 71 -9.80 -0.61 5.80
N ALA A 72 -10.35 -1.65 5.17
CA ALA A 72 -11.53 -2.35 5.67
C ALA A 72 -11.28 -3.01 7.04
N HIS A 73 -10.12 -3.65 7.22
CA HIS A 73 -9.70 -4.22 8.50
C HIS A 73 -9.57 -3.13 9.58
N HIS A 74 -8.92 -2.00 9.25
CA HIS A 74 -8.76 -0.89 10.17
C HIS A 74 -10.11 -0.25 10.56
N ILE A 75 -11.08 -0.14 9.64
CA ILE A 75 -12.44 0.33 9.95
C ILE A 75 -13.15 -0.63 10.90
N SER A 76 -13.01 -1.94 10.69
CA SER A 76 -13.58 -2.96 11.58
C SER A 76 -13.01 -2.87 13.00
N GLU A 77 -11.69 -2.75 13.14
CA GLU A 77 -11.02 -2.60 14.45
C GLU A 77 -11.48 -1.33 15.19
N VAL A 78 -11.66 -0.21 14.49
CA VAL A 78 -12.18 1.03 15.08
C VAL A 78 -13.65 0.90 15.46
N GLY A 79 -14.45 0.16 14.68
CA GLY A 79 -15.87 -0.09 14.95
C GLY A 79 -16.11 -1.01 16.15
N GLU A 80 -15.24 -2.00 16.36
CA GLU A 80 -15.35 -2.94 17.49
C GLU A 80 -14.93 -2.32 18.83
N HIS A 81 -13.99 -1.37 18.84
CA HIS A 81 -13.63 -0.59 20.04
C HIS A 81 -14.67 0.48 20.45
N GLY A 82 -15.76 0.64 19.69
CA GLY A 82 -16.87 1.56 19.99
C GLY A 82 -17.95 1.01 20.94
N LYS A 83 -17.86 -0.26 21.37
CA LYS A 83 -18.82 -0.90 22.29
C LYS A 83 -18.13 -1.40 23.57
N GLY A 84 -17.51 -0.50 24.35
CA GLY A 84 -17.11 -0.85 25.71
C GLY A 84 -15.99 -0.02 26.30
N SER A 85 -16.37 0.80 27.29
CA SER A 85 -15.50 1.35 28.33
C SER A 85 -14.53 2.48 27.94
N GLY A 86 -14.74 3.65 28.55
CA GLY A 86 -13.85 4.78 28.44
C GLY A 86 -12.51 4.53 29.14
N ASN A 87 -11.41 4.96 28.51
CA ASN A 87 -10.43 5.92 29.02
C ASN A 87 -9.34 6.15 27.95
N ASN A 88 -8.94 7.41 27.73
CA ASN A 88 -7.83 7.90 26.89
C ASN A 88 -7.89 7.73 25.35
N LYS A 89 -8.36 8.79 24.66
CA LYS A 89 -7.99 9.12 23.26
C LYS A 89 -6.59 9.76 23.21
N PRO A 90 -5.93 9.93 22.04
CA PRO A 90 -5.83 9.01 20.90
C PRO A 90 -4.35 8.86 20.45
N LYS A 91 -3.98 7.74 19.81
CA LYS A 91 -2.87 7.78 18.84
C LYS A 91 -3.46 7.55 17.47
N GLY A 92 -3.87 8.66 16.85
CA GLY A 92 -4.27 8.70 15.45
C GLY A 92 -3.14 8.16 14.60
N ILE A 93 -3.43 7.11 13.84
CA ILE A 93 -2.54 6.45 12.89
C ILE A 93 -2.61 7.07 11.48
N PHE A 94 -3.30 8.21 11.35
CA PHE A 94 -3.28 9.08 10.17
C PHE A 94 -2.97 10.50 10.60
N GLY A 95 -1.68 10.80 10.73
CA GLY A 95 -1.15 12.15 10.73
C GLY A 95 0.01 12.17 9.75
N PHE A 96 -0.09 13.05 8.75
CA PHE A 96 1.03 13.43 7.90
C PHE A 96 2.29 13.74 8.73
#